data_AF-A0A522AAZ7-F1
#
_entry.id   AF-A0A522AAZ7-F1
#
_cell.length_a   1.000
_cell.length_b   1.000
_cell.length_c   1.000
_cell.angle_alpha   90.00
_cell.angle_beta   90.00
_cell.angle_gamma   90.00
#
_symmetry.space_group_name_H-M   'P 1'
#
loop_
_entity.id
_entity.type
_entity.pdbx_description
1 polymer ?
#
loop_
_entity_poly.entity_id
_entity_poly.type
_entity_poly.pdbx_seq_one_letter_code
_entity_poly.pdbx_strand_id
1 'polypeptide(L)'
;MSEDRVASISRSDLPVMRELTVSNHLLGDRKALDVAWERDGYWFFRDVLDKNAVTRFRSVYIELLAEHGVVTADDPYARYTGASLETFPFRMEPLVARQPWKPFVAEKPVHDFFTYLLGDEPFWVPTVEYRAVPPADDHNRSPFDF
;
A
#
# COMPACT_ATOMS: atom_id res chain seq x y z
N MET A 1 24.11 27.27 29.17
CA MET A 1 23.80 26.21 28.18
C MET A 1 22.32 25.93 28.30
N SER A 2 21.53 26.42 27.35
CA SER A 2 20.07 26.28 27.32
C SER A 2 19.75 25.00 26.56
N GLU A 3 19.17 24.00 27.23
CA GLU A 3 18.55 22.86 26.57
C GLU A 3 17.30 23.35 25.83
N ASP A 4 17.37 23.40 24.50
CA ASP A 4 16.19 23.54 23.65
C ASP A 4 15.33 22.28 23.85
N ARG A 5 14.23 22.44 24.60
CA ARG A 5 13.15 21.45 24.62
C ARG A 5 12.52 21.44 23.23
N VAL A 6 12.72 20.38 22.48
CA VAL A 6 11.92 20.09 21.29
C VAL A 6 10.46 20.05 21.74
N ALA A 7 9.64 20.99 21.24
CA ALA A 7 8.23 21.03 21.57
C ALA A 7 7.56 19.75 21.05
N SER A 8 6.83 19.07 21.94
CA SER A 8 5.99 17.92 21.59
C SER A 8 4.90 18.39 20.63
N ILE A 9 4.97 17.98 19.37
CA ILE A 9 3.91 18.23 18.37
C ILE A 9 2.70 17.36 18.74
N SER A 10 1.55 17.98 18.99
CA SER A 10 0.29 17.27 19.22
C SER A 10 -0.33 16.87 17.87
N ARG A 11 -1.13 15.79 17.86
CA ARG A 11 -1.89 15.35 16.67
C ARG A 11 -2.84 16.44 16.14
N SER A 12 -3.28 17.36 17.00
CA SER A 12 -4.06 18.55 16.64
C SER A 12 -3.31 19.57 15.79
N ASP A 13 -1.98 19.53 15.85
CA ASP A 13 -1.09 20.46 15.16
C ASP A 13 -0.70 19.94 13.77
N LEU A 14 -1.06 18.69 13.46
CA LEU A 14 -0.87 18.10 12.15
C LEU A 14 -1.96 18.60 11.19
N PRO A 15 -1.60 18.98 9.96
CA PRO A 15 -2.59 19.36 8.95
C PRO A 15 -3.55 18.20 8.71
N VAL A 16 -4.85 18.52 8.64
CA VAL A 16 -5.89 17.54 8.33
C VAL A 16 -5.64 16.97 6.95
N MET A 17 -5.45 15.65 6.88
CA MET A 17 -5.36 14.93 5.60
C MET A 17 -6.66 15.15 4.81
N ARG A 18 -6.53 15.73 3.62
CA ARG A 18 -7.65 15.90 2.69
C ARG A 18 -7.82 14.62 1.86
N GLU A 19 -9.03 14.42 1.35
CA GLU A 19 -9.27 13.35 0.38
C GLU A 19 -8.43 13.59 -0.89
N LEU A 20 -7.93 12.50 -1.49
CA LEU A 20 -7.17 12.55 -2.74
C LEU A 20 -8.09 12.90 -3.92
N THR A 21 -7.58 13.71 -4.84
CA THR A 21 -8.30 14.05 -6.08
C THR A 21 -8.36 12.82 -7.00
N VAL A 22 -9.57 12.41 -7.39
CA VAL A 22 -9.78 11.22 -8.24
C VAL A 22 -9.56 11.56 -9.72
N SER A 23 -8.62 10.87 -10.36
CA SER A 23 -8.17 11.10 -11.74
C SER A 23 -8.80 10.16 -12.78
N ASN A 24 -9.75 9.30 -12.41
CA ASN A 24 -10.38 8.33 -13.34
C ASN A 24 -10.90 8.95 -14.65
N HIS A 25 -11.48 10.15 -14.57
CA HIS A 25 -12.04 10.87 -15.73
C HIS A 25 -10.97 11.35 -16.74
N LEU A 26 -9.69 11.28 -16.38
CA LEU A 26 -8.55 11.67 -17.22
C LEU A 26 -7.95 10.48 -17.97
N LEU A 27 -8.42 9.25 -17.71
CA LEU A 27 -7.91 8.06 -18.40
C LEU A 27 -8.13 8.19 -19.91
N GLY A 28 -7.03 8.05 -20.68
CA GLY A 28 -7.02 8.21 -22.12
C GLY A 28 -6.71 9.64 -22.61
N ASP A 29 -6.67 10.62 -21.72
CA ASP A 29 -6.23 11.99 -22.03
C ASP A 29 -4.86 12.26 -21.41
N ARG A 30 -3.80 12.00 -22.20
CA ARG A 30 -2.42 12.21 -21.76
C ARG A 30 -2.17 13.65 -21.32
N LYS A 31 -2.68 14.63 -22.07
CA LYS A 31 -2.42 16.05 -21.76
C LYS A 31 -3.08 16.43 -20.43
N ALA A 32 -4.30 15.95 -20.19
CA ALA A 32 -4.97 16.23 -18.94
C ALA A 32 -4.32 15.50 -17.75
N LEU A 33 -3.80 14.30 -17.96
CA LEU A 33 -2.98 13.59 -16.97
C LEU A 33 -1.70 14.37 -16.63
N ASP A 34 -0.98 14.90 -17.63
CA ASP A 34 0.23 15.71 -17.41
C ASP A 34 -0.10 16.98 -16.60
N VAL A 35 -1.19 17.67 -16.93
CA VAL A 35 -1.66 18.84 -16.17
C VAL A 35 -2.01 18.49 -14.73
N ALA A 36 -2.65 17.34 -14.51
CA ALA A 36 -2.96 16.86 -13.15
C ALA A 36 -1.69 16.50 -12.37
N TRP A 37 -0.69 15.91 -13.03
CA TRP A 37 0.60 15.61 -12.43
C TRP A 37 1.33 16.88 -11.97
N GLU A 38 1.43 17.90 -12.83
CA GLU A 38 2.07 19.17 -12.48
C GLU A 38 1.34 19.91 -11.34
N ARG A 39 0.01 19.76 -11.26
CA ARG A 39 -0.80 20.38 -10.21
C ARG A 39 -0.70 19.66 -8.87
N ASP A 40 -0.83 18.34 -8.88
CA ASP A 40 -1.07 17.55 -7.66
C ASP A 40 0.17 16.74 -7.24
N GLY A 41 1.08 16.44 -8.16
CA GLY A 41 2.23 15.56 -7.93
C GLY A 41 1.88 14.06 -7.85
N TYR A 42 0.64 13.69 -8.17
CA TYR A 42 0.17 12.30 -8.16
C TYR A 42 -1.02 12.08 -9.10
N TRP A 43 -1.31 10.81 -9.40
CA TRP A 43 -2.61 10.37 -9.90
C TRP A 43 -3.21 9.36 -8.95
N PHE A 44 -4.47 9.59 -8.55
CA PHE A 44 -5.21 8.65 -7.73
C PHE A 44 -6.38 8.08 -8.53
N PHE A 45 -6.39 6.76 -8.67
CA PHE A 45 -7.40 6.04 -9.42
C PHE A 45 -8.17 5.09 -8.51
N ARG A 46 -9.49 5.00 -8.71
CA ARG A 46 -10.37 4.04 -8.01
C ARG A 46 -10.81 2.94 -8.97
N ASP A 47 -10.84 1.70 -8.50
CA ASP A 47 -11.41 0.55 -9.24
C ASP A 47 -10.85 0.32 -10.66
N VAL A 48 -9.57 0.63 -10.89
CA VAL A 48 -8.93 0.46 -12.22
C VAL A 48 -8.18 -0.86 -12.41
N LEU A 49 -7.81 -1.53 -11.31
CA LEU A 49 -7.14 -2.82 -11.35
C LEU A 49 -8.15 -3.96 -11.34
N ASP A 50 -7.84 -5.04 -12.06
CA ASP A 50 -8.67 -6.25 -12.04
C ASP A 50 -8.75 -6.83 -10.62
N LYS A 51 -9.98 -6.94 -10.10
CA LYS A 51 -10.23 -7.36 -8.72
C LYS A 51 -9.83 -8.82 -8.48
N ASN A 52 -9.83 -9.66 -9.52
CA ASN A 52 -9.40 -11.05 -9.40
C ASN A 52 -7.87 -11.15 -9.27
N ALA A 53 -7.12 -10.35 -10.02
CA ALA A 53 -5.67 -10.21 -9.90
C ALA A 53 -5.29 -9.73 -8.50
N VAL A 54 -5.97 -8.68 -8.02
CA VAL A 54 -5.79 -8.17 -6.64
C VAL A 54 -6.13 -9.25 -5.61
N THR A 55 -7.18 -10.05 -5.83
CA THR A 55 -7.57 -11.14 -4.92
C THR A 55 -6.52 -12.25 -4.87
N ARG A 56 -5.96 -12.66 -6.01
CA ARG A 56 -4.86 -13.64 -6.07
C ARG A 56 -3.62 -13.12 -5.35
N PHE A 57 -3.22 -11.88 -5.62
CA PHE A 57 -2.08 -11.26 -4.95
C PHE A 57 -2.29 -11.13 -3.44
N ARG A 58 -3.50 -10.72 -3.01
CA ARG A 58 -3.91 -10.68 -1.60
C ARG A 58 -3.79 -12.05 -0.94
N SER A 59 -4.14 -13.13 -1.65
CA SER A 59 -4.12 -14.48 -1.07
C SER A 59 -2.72 -14.87 -0.59
N VAL A 60 -1.66 -14.47 -1.30
CA VAL A 60 -0.26 -14.71 -0.88
C VAL A 60 0.06 -14.02 0.46
N TYR A 61 -0.49 -12.82 0.70
CA TYR A 61 -0.35 -12.15 2.00
C TYR A 61 -1.12 -12.91 3.08
N ILE A 62 -2.36 -13.30 2.82
CA ILE A 62 -3.20 -14.00 3.82
C ILE A 62 -2.58 -15.34 4.21
N GLU A 63 -2.04 -16.09 3.24
CA GLU A 63 -1.30 -17.32 3.50
C GLU A 63 -0.13 -17.09 4.47
N LEU A 64 0.73 -16.10 4.19
CA LEU A 64 1.84 -15.77 5.08
C LEU A 64 1.36 -15.32 6.47
N LEU A 65 0.33 -14.48 6.54
CA LEU A 65 -0.25 -14.03 7.80
C LEU A 65 -0.83 -15.22 8.59
N ALA A 66 -1.43 -16.20 7.92
CA ALA A 66 -1.97 -17.39 8.54
C ALA A 66 -0.87 -18.35 9.02
N GLU A 67 0.22 -18.50 8.25
CA GLU A 67 1.43 -19.26 8.65
C GLU A 67 2.01 -18.72 9.98
N HIS A 68 1.89 -17.41 10.22
CA HIS A 68 2.33 -16.77 11.46
C HIS A 68 1.23 -16.67 12.53
N GLY A 69 0.03 -17.21 12.28
CA GLY A 69 -1.09 -17.20 13.24
C GLY A 69 -1.69 -15.82 13.51
N VAL A 70 -1.33 -14.79 12.73
CA VAL A 70 -1.85 -13.42 12.91
C VAL A 70 -3.22 -13.23 12.28
N VAL A 71 -3.61 -14.11 11.34
CA VAL A 71 -4.99 -14.23 10.82
C VAL A 71 -5.41 -15.69 10.79
N THR A 72 -6.71 -15.95 10.69
CA THR A 72 -7.22 -17.30 10.42
C THR A 72 -7.25 -17.54 8.90
N ALA A 73 -6.71 -18.66 8.43
CA ALA A 73 -6.58 -18.98 7.00
C ALA A 73 -7.91 -18.88 6.22
N ASP A 74 -9.01 -19.33 6.83
CA ASP A 74 -10.33 -19.37 6.20
C ASP A 74 -11.18 -18.11 6.45
N ASP A 75 -10.64 -17.08 7.11
CA ASP A 75 -11.38 -15.83 7.29
C ASP A 75 -11.30 -14.97 6.01
N PRO A 76 -12.40 -14.79 5.27
CA PRO A 76 -12.38 -13.97 4.05
C PRO A 76 -11.99 -12.52 4.34
N TYR A 77 -12.22 -12.03 5.56
CA TYR A 77 -11.89 -10.68 5.98
C TYR A 77 -10.47 -10.55 6.54
N ALA A 78 -9.76 -11.67 6.72
CA ALA A 78 -8.42 -11.71 7.32
C ALA A 78 -8.34 -10.93 8.63
N ARG A 79 -9.29 -11.17 9.55
CA ARG A 79 -9.29 -10.46 10.84
C ARG A 79 -8.05 -10.85 11.64
N TYR A 80 -7.43 -9.83 12.23
CA TYR A 80 -6.31 -10.01 13.13
C TYR A 80 -6.75 -10.80 14.36
N THR A 81 -5.97 -11.82 14.73
CA THR A 81 -6.26 -12.73 15.85
C THR A 81 -5.89 -12.13 17.21
N GLY A 82 -5.13 -11.04 17.25
CA GLY A 82 -4.49 -10.53 18.47
C GLY A 82 -3.19 -11.26 18.82
N ALA A 83 -2.67 -12.13 17.94
CA ALA A 83 -1.42 -12.83 18.16
C ALA A 83 -0.24 -11.84 18.25
N SER A 84 0.69 -12.08 19.19
CA SER A 84 1.89 -11.26 19.35
C SER A 84 2.67 -11.12 18.04
N LEU A 85 3.17 -9.90 17.78
CA LEU A 85 3.98 -9.58 16.60
C LEU A 85 5.48 -9.56 16.89
N GLU A 86 5.92 -9.92 18.11
CA GLU A 86 7.35 -9.91 18.48
C GLU A 86 8.22 -10.75 17.54
N THR A 87 7.68 -11.85 17.01
CA THR A 87 8.36 -12.73 16.06
C THR A 87 7.90 -12.54 14.63
N PHE A 88 7.04 -11.56 14.35
CA PHE A 88 6.51 -11.32 13.02
C PHE A 88 7.57 -10.65 12.14
N PRO A 89 7.77 -11.08 10.88
CA PRO A 89 8.80 -10.53 10.01
C PRO A 89 8.46 -9.07 9.64
N PHE A 90 9.08 -8.12 10.33
CA PHE A 90 8.81 -6.68 10.15
C PHE A 90 9.00 -6.21 8.70
N ARG A 91 10.01 -6.74 8.00
CA ARG A 91 10.26 -6.40 6.58
C ARG A 91 9.63 -7.38 5.62
N MET A 92 8.78 -8.28 6.12
CA MET A 92 8.10 -9.30 5.33
C MET A 92 9.09 -10.10 4.46
N GLU A 93 10.25 -10.46 5.04
CA GLU A 93 11.32 -11.22 4.35
C GLU A 93 10.79 -12.43 3.55
N PRO A 94 9.79 -13.20 4.03
CA PRO A 94 9.18 -14.26 3.24
C PRO A 94 8.53 -13.78 1.93
N LEU A 95 7.86 -12.62 1.91
CA LEU A 95 7.31 -12.05 0.66
C LEU A 95 8.41 -11.54 -0.27
N VAL A 96 9.49 -10.97 0.30
CA VAL A 96 10.66 -10.56 -0.49
C VAL A 96 11.25 -11.76 -1.22
N ALA A 97 11.38 -12.90 -0.54
CA ALA A 97 11.87 -14.14 -1.13
C ALA A 97 10.91 -14.73 -2.17
N ARG A 98 9.58 -14.71 -1.91
CA ARG A 98 8.55 -15.22 -2.83
C ARG A 98 8.37 -14.36 -4.09
N GLN A 99 8.71 -13.08 -4.03
CA GLN A 99 8.54 -12.10 -5.12
C GLN A 99 7.13 -12.10 -5.77
N PRO A 100 6.02 -12.14 -5.01
CA PRO A 100 4.66 -12.22 -5.58
C PRO A 100 4.29 -11.01 -6.45
N TRP A 101 5.03 -9.90 -6.37
CA TRP A 101 4.85 -8.77 -7.28
C TRP A 101 5.04 -9.17 -8.75
N LYS A 102 5.96 -10.10 -9.05
CA LYS A 102 6.27 -10.53 -10.42
C LYS A 102 5.07 -11.15 -11.14
N PRO A 103 4.44 -12.21 -10.62
CA PRO A 103 3.25 -12.76 -11.25
C PRO A 103 2.10 -11.76 -11.29
N PHE A 104 1.94 -10.91 -10.26
CA PHE A 104 0.88 -9.90 -10.22
C PHE A 104 0.98 -8.87 -11.36
N VAL A 105 2.15 -8.27 -11.55
CA VAL A 105 2.35 -7.27 -12.63
C VAL A 105 2.41 -7.89 -14.03
N ALA A 106 2.69 -9.20 -14.12
CA ALA A 106 2.65 -9.96 -15.36
C ALA A 106 1.23 -10.41 -15.74
N GLU A 107 0.25 -10.29 -14.84
CA GLU A 107 -1.14 -10.59 -15.18
C GLU A 107 -1.61 -9.66 -16.31
N LYS A 108 -2.12 -10.24 -17.40
CA LYS A 108 -2.56 -9.48 -18.58
C LYS A 108 -3.41 -8.24 -18.25
N PRO A 109 -4.47 -8.30 -17.41
CA PRO A 109 -5.26 -7.10 -17.13
C PRO A 109 -4.49 -6.02 -16.34
N VAL A 110 -3.51 -6.41 -15.53
CA VAL A 110 -2.66 -5.46 -14.79
C VAL A 110 -1.65 -4.82 -15.76
N HIS A 111 -0.97 -5.63 -16.57
CA HIS A 111 -0.05 -5.18 -17.60
C HIS A 111 -0.74 -4.24 -18.60
N ASP A 112 -1.88 -4.66 -19.17
CA ASP A 112 -2.68 -3.86 -20.11
C ASP A 112 -3.05 -2.49 -19.52
N PHE A 113 -3.45 -2.44 -18.24
CA PHE A 113 -3.79 -1.19 -17.57
C PHE A 113 -2.60 -0.24 -17.49
N PHE A 114 -1.43 -0.72 -17.07
CA PHE A 114 -0.24 0.12 -16.97
C PHE A 114 0.32 0.51 -18.34
N THR A 115 0.28 -0.37 -19.33
CA THR A 115 0.64 -0.03 -20.72
C THR A 115 -0.27 1.06 -21.27
N TYR A 116 -1.58 0.96 -21.02
CA TYR A 116 -2.52 2.00 -21.40
C TYR A 116 -2.28 3.33 -20.65
N LEU A 117 -2.09 3.27 -19.33
CA LEU A 117 -1.88 4.44 -18.49
C LEU A 117 -0.58 5.18 -18.83
N LEU A 118 0.51 4.46 -19.11
CA LEU A 118 1.82 5.02 -19.42
C LEU A 118 1.99 5.32 -20.91
N GLY A 119 1.19 4.70 -21.77
CA GLY A 119 1.28 4.84 -23.23
C GLY A 119 2.51 4.17 -23.84
N ASP A 120 3.16 3.28 -23.08
CA ASP A 120 4.35 2.53 -23.49
C ASP A 120 4.49 1.25 -22.63
N GLU A 121 5.42 0.38 -22.98
CA GLU A 121 5.72 -0.85 -22.25
C GLU A 121 6.28 -0.55 -20.85
N PRO A 122 5.63 -0.98 -19.76
CA PRO A 122 6.10 -0.72 -18.40
C PRO A 122 7.37 -1.51 -18.08
N PHE A 123 8.36 -0.84 -17.49
CA PHE A 123 9.48 -1.49 -16.81
C PHE A 123 9.29 -1.44 -15.29
N TRP A 124 9.41 -2.60 -14.63
CA TRP A 124 9.25 -2.73 -13.19
C TRP A 124 10.59 -2.65 -12.46
N VAL A 125 10.75 -1.63 -11.62
CA VAL A 125 11.90 -1.51 -10.72
C VAL A 125 11.86 -2.67 -9.71
N PRO A 126 12.91 -3.50 -9.57
CA PRO A 126 12.90 -4.69 -8.73
C PRO A 126 13.08 -4.38 -7.23
N THR A 127 12.62 -3.20 -6.79
CA THR A 127 12.68 -2.72 -5.42
C THR A 127 11.24 -2.57 -4.92
N VAL A 128 10.75 -3.59 -4.20
CA VAL A 128 9.38 -3.64 -3.69
C VAL A 128 9.42 -3.70 -2.18
N GLU A 129 8.68 -2.80 -1.54
CA GLU A 129 8.43 -2.85 -0.11
C GLU A 129 7.07 -3.51 0.15
N TYR A 130 7.08 -4.55 0.98
CA TYR A 130 5.87 -5.17 1.48
C TYR A 130 5.59 -4.64 2.88
N ARG A 131 4.34 -4.26 3.14
CA ARG A 131 3.92 -3.74 4.44
C ARG A 131 2.69 -4.49 4.93
N ALA A 132 2.73 -4.90 6.19
CA ALA A 132 1.56 -5.33 6.95
C ALA A 132 1.52 -4.47 8.20
N VAL A 133 0.45 -3.68 8.35
CA VAL A 133 0.25 -2.84 9.53
C VAL A 133 -0.91 -3.48 10.31
N PRO A 134 -0.69 -3.91 11.56
CA PRO A 134 -1.79 -4.44 12.36
C PRO A 134 -2.85 -3.35 12.56
N PRO A 135 -4.11 -3.72 12.83
CA PRO A 135 -5.07 -2.77 13.36
C PRO A 135 -4.45 -2.07 14.57
N ALA A 136 -4.50 -0.73 14.61
CA ALA A 136 -3.85 0.01 15.68
C ALA A 136 -4.39 -0.44 17.04
N ASP A 137 -3.51 -0.89 17.93
CA ASP A 137 -3.75 -0.82 19.36
C ASP A 137 -3.65 0.66 19.74
N ASP A 138 -4.82 1.23 20.03
CA ASP A 138 -5.03 2.56 20.57
C ASP A 138 -4.69 3.75 19.63
N HIS A 139 -5.72 4.51 19.28
CA HIS A 139 -5.60 5.76 18.51
C HIS A 139 -4.80 6.86 19.23
N ASN A 140 -4.39 6.63 20.48
CA ASN A 140 -3.62 7.56 21.30
C ASN A 140 -2.10 7.53 21.09
N ARG A 141 -1.52 6.52 20.42
CA ARG A 141 -0.07 6.49 20.21
C ARG A 141 0.34 7.43 19.06
N SER A 142 1.37 8.24 19.28
CA SER A 142 1.89 9.16 18.26
C SER A 142 2.45 8.36 17.07
N PRO A 143 2.19 8.76 15.81
CA PRO A 143 2.77 8.11 14.64
C PRO A 143 4.30 8.30 14.52
N PHE A 144 4.91 9.08 15.41
CA PHE A 144 6.35 9.29 15.51
C PHE A 144 7.01 8.52 16.66
N ASP A 145 6.24 7.77 17.46
CA ASP A 145 6.77 6.93 18.52
C ASP A 145 7.11 5.53 17.98
N PHE A 146 8.34 5.38 17.46
CA PHE A 146 8.93 4.10 17.05
C PHE A 146 9.38 3.27 18.26
#